data_AF-A0A844EG82-F1
#
_entry.id   AF-A0A844EG82-F1
#
_cell.length_a   1.000
_cell.length_b   1.000
_cell.length_c   1.000
_cell.angle_alpha   90.00
_cell.angle_beta   90.00
_cell.angle_gamma   90.00
#
_symmetry.space_group_name_H-M   'P 1'
#
loop_
_entity.id
_entity.type
_entity.pdbx_description
1 polymer ?
#
loop_
_entity_poly.entity_id
_entity_poly.type
_entity_poly.pdbx_seq_one_letter_code
_entity_poly.pdbx_strand_id
1 'polypeptide(L)'
;MSDEKNSGNTFNINAVPSCIDEPVKAVLNPGANQIGTLFGDLLAMATSKIHFSAEKMRLQQAHDLEEFKKSLSDKLNAKPAECLVEPRMQVVGPAVENAKFCMDEPQIRKMFQNLLANSADIRYQSQVHPSFSAMIAQMSPLDAENLELFKGGRTLPIARYKYTLENDGERAAFTNCFLKNPKMIHATDIDLQATSLSSLERQGLIEIRYDCWLLDEKLYDVFIKNELRDILESELLQMKACEAKINDRKVRSLDFDKGIVRLTPLGKTFVSVCFDI
;
A
#
# COMPACT_ATOMS: atom_id res chain seq x y z
N MET A 1 26.80 -41.97 14.98
CA MET A 1 27.00 -40.93 13.95
C MET A 1 25.75 -40.90 13.11
N SER A 2 24.98 -39.85 13.29
CA SER A 2 23.64 -39.62 12.80
C SER A 2 23.69 -38.89 11.46
N ASP A 3 23.16 -39.53 10.42
CA ASP A 3 22.73 -38.88 9.19
C ASP A 3 21.20 -38.95 9.13
N GLU A 4 20.53 -37.89 9.57
CA GLU A 4 19.16 -37.61 9.13
C GLU A 4 19.22 -36.42 8.18
N LYS A 5 19.13 -36.75 6.89
CA LYS A 5 18.97 -35.76 5.82
C LYS A 5 17.61 -35.10 5.97
N ASN A 6 17.68 -33.78 6.13
CA ASN A 6 16.60 -32.82 6.06
C ASN A 6 15.78 -33.01 4.76
N SER A 7 14.64 -33.67 4.86
CA SER A 7 13.62 -33.77 3.82
C SER A 7 12.80 -32.48 3.84
N GLY A 8 13.23 -31.50 3.03
CA GLY A 8 12.39 -30.34 2.74
C GLY A 8 11.11 -30.77 2.05
N ASN A 9 9.95 -30.50 2.66
CA ASN A 9 8.64 -30.74 2.08
C ASN A 9 8.45 -29.85 0.83
N THR A 10 8.77 -30.36 -0.35
CA THR A 10 8.27 -29.83 -1.61
C THR A 10 6.81 -30.25 -1.75
N PHE A 11 5.89 -29.31 -1.52
CA PHE A 11 4.49 -29.47 -1.91
C PHE A 11 4.40 -29.45 -3.44
N ASN A 12 4.24 -30.62 -4.03
CA ASN A 12 4.03 -30.77 -5.47
C ASN A 12 2.54 -31.01 -5.72
N ILE A 13 1.81 -29.94 -6.04
CA ILE A 13 0.36 -30.02 -6.28
C ILE A 13 0.07 -30.55 -7.70
N ASN A 14 1.09 -30.63 -8.56
CA ASN A 14 1.00 -31.15 -9.92
C ASN A 14 2.24 -31.96 -10.29
N ALA A 15 2.40 -33.15 -9.70
CA ALA A 15 3.38 -34.12 -10.19
C ALA A 15 2.89 -34.74 -11.49
N VAL A 16 2.87 -33.96 -12.58
CA VAL A 16 2.49 -34.43 -13.90
C VAL A 16 3.76 -34.94 -14.61
N PRO A 17 3.84 -36.24 -14.98
CA PRO A 17 4.99 -36.81 -15.65
C PRO A 17 5.31 -36.10 -16.97
N SER A 18 6.58 -36.09 -17.38
CA SER A 18 7.04 -35.46 -18.63
C SER A 18 6.46 -36.06 -19.92
N CYS A 19 5.68 -37.15 -19.82
CA CYS A 19 5.10 -37.88 -20.94
C CYS A 19 3.68 -37.42 -21.34
N ILE A 20 3.16 -36.31 -20.81
CA ILE A 20 1.80 -35.86 -21.11
C ILE A 20 1.81 -34.76 -22.20
N ASP A 21 1.02 -34.98 -23.27
CA ASP A 21 0.88 -34.09 -24.44
C ASP A 21 0.43 -32.66 -24.07
N GLU A 22 0.92 -31.65 -24.80
CA GLU A 22 0.58 -30.22 -24.62
C GLU A 22 -0.92 -29.87 -24.57
N PRO A 23 -1.83 -30.52 -25.33
CA PRO A 23 -3.27 -30.29 -25.23
C PRO A 23 -3.87 -30.72 -23.89
N VAL A 24 -3.29 -31.73 -23.23
CA VAL A 24 -3.74 -32.19 -21.91
C VAL A 24 -3.29 -31.21 -20.83
N LYS A 25 -2.15 -30.53 -21.00
CA LYS A 25 -1.74 -29.44 -20.08
C LYS A 25 -2.71 -28.27 -20.05
N ALA A 26 -3.40 -27.98 -21.17
CA ALA A 26 -4.45 -26.96 -21.21
C ALA A 26 -5.73 -27.37 -20.43
N VAL A 27 -5.93 -28.67 -20.19
CA VAL A 27 -7.02 -29.24 -19.37
C VAL A 27 -6.65 -29.28 -17.87
N LEU A 28 -5.39 -29.00 -17.52
CA LEU A 28 -4.87 -29.04 -16.15
C LEU A 28 -4.97 -27.72 -15.38
N ASN A 29 -5.56 -26.67 -15.96
CA ASN A 29 -5.76 -25.42 -15.22
C ASN A 29 -6.69 -25.67 -14.02
N PRO A 30 -6.23 -25.41 -12.79
CA PRO A 30 -7.03 -25.73 -11.62
C PRO A 30 -8.25 -24.81 -11.57
N GLY A 31 -9.41 -25.40 -11.28
CA GLY A 31 -10.64 -24.65 -11.11
C GLY A 31 -10.60 -23.75 -9.86
N ALA A 32 -11.52 -22.78 -9.79
CA ALA A 32 -11.61 -21.85 -8.66
C ALA A 32 -11.69 -22.56 -7.30
N ASN A 33 -12.43 -23.67 -7.22
CA ASN A 33 -12.53 -24.49 -6.01
C ASN A 33 -11.19 -25.10 -5.58
N GLN A 34 -10.38 -25.61 -6.52
CA GLN A 34 -9.07 -26.20 -6.20
C GLN A 34 -8.08 -25.13 -5.71
N ILE A 35 -8.06 -23.97 -6.36
CA ILE A 35 -7.25 -22.82 -5.93
C ILE A 35 -7.72 -22.31 -4.55
N GLY A 36 -9.05 -22.24 -4.35
CA GLY A 36 -9.66 -21.86 -3.08
C GLY A 36 -9.28 -22.80 -1.94
N THR A 37 -9.29 -24.12 -2.18
CA THR A 37 -8.82 -25.12 -1.22
C THR A 37 -7.35 -24.92 -0.88
N LEU A 38 -6.48 -24.73 -1.87
CA LEU A 38 -5.05 -24.45 -1.64
C LEU A 38 -4.86 -23.22 -0.73
N PHE A 39 -5.52 -22.11 -1.03
CA PHE A 39 -5.41 -20.91 -0.20
C PHE A 39 -5.99 -21.13 1.21
N GLY A 40 -7.10 -21.85 1.31
CA GLY A 40 -7.70 -22.23 2.59
C GLY A 40 -6.75 -23.04 3.48
N ASP A 41 -6.07 -24.04 2.91
CA ASP A 41 -5.11 -24.89 3.61
C ASP A 41 -3.88 -24.10 4.07
N LEU A 42 -3.33 -23.25 3.19
CA LEU A 42 -2.19 -22.40 3.51
C LEU A 42 -2.53 -21.41 4.64
N LEU A 43 -3.73 -20.79 4.59
CA LEU A 43 -4.20 -19.90 5.64
C LEU A 43 -4.35 -20.63 6.97
N ALA A 44 -5.01 -21.79 6.97
CA ALA A 44 -5.18 -22.60 8.18
C ALA A 44 -3.82 -22.99 8.80
N MET A 45 -2.85 -23.38 7.97
CA MET A 45 -1.49 -23.66 8.40
C MET A 45 -0.81 -22.42 9.01
N ALA A 46 -0.91 -21.26 8.36
CA ALA A 46 -0.28 -20.03 8.82
C ALA A 46 -0.89 -19.50 10.14
N THR A 47 -2.20 -19.69 10.36
CA THR A 47 -2.91 -19.24 11.56
C THR A 47 -2.87 -20.25 12.71
N SER A 48 -2.60 -21.53 12.45
CA SER A 48 -2.62 -22.61 13.46
C SER A 48 -1.69 -22.38 14.68
N LYS A 49 -0.64 -21.58 14.53
CA LYS A 49 0.35 -21.28 15.57
C LYS A 49 0.05 -20.02 16.39
N ILE A 50 -1.02 -19.31 16.07
CA ILE A 50 -1.35 -18.05 16.74
C ILE A 50 -2.17 -18.36 18.00
N HIS A 51 -1.53 -18.38 19.16
CA HIS A 51 -2.18 -18.61 20.45
C HIS A 51 -2.58 -17.28 21.12
N PHE A 52 -3.82 -16.82 20.92
CA PHE A 52 -4.38 -15.71 21.70
C PHE A 52 -5.11 -16.24 22.95
N SER A 53 -4.91 -15.58 24.10
CA SER A 53 -5.42 -16.06 25.40
C SER A 53 -6.83 -15.55 25.76
N ALA A 54 -7.38 -14.59 25.00
CA ALA A 54 -8.71 -14.03 25.25
C ALA A 54 -9.76 -14.66 24.32
N GLU A 55 -10.84 -15.21 24.86
CA GLU A 55 -11.89 -15.88 24.09
C GLU A 55 -12.53 -14.97 23.03
N LYS A 56 -12.79 -13.70 23.37
CA LYS A 56 -13.29 -12.70 22.42
C LYS A 56 -12.34 -12.53 21.22
N MET A 57 -11.03 -12.54 21.46
CA MET A 57 -10.03 -12.37 20.42
C MET A 57 -9.95 -13.60 19.51
N ARG A 58 -10.11 -14.80 20.06
CA ARG A 58 -10.20 -16.04 19.27
C ARG A 58 -11.44 -16.04 18.37
N LEU A 59 -12.59 -15.65 18.92
CA LEU A 59 -13.83 -15.57 18.14
C LEU A 59 -13.73 -14.54 17.01
N GLN A 60 -13.15 -13.36 17.28
CA GLN A 60 -12.91 -12.34 16.26
C GLN A 60 -11.98 -12.86 15.16
N GLN A 61 -10.86 -13.48 15.52
CA GLN A 61 -9.92 -14.03 14.54
C GLN A 61 -10.57 -15.13 13.68
N ALA A 62 -11.35 -16.03 14.30
CA ALA A 62 -12.06 -17.07 13.56
C ALA A 62 -13.06 -16.47 12.57
N HIS A 63 -13.81 -15.44 13.01
CA HIS A 63 -14.71 -14.69 12.14
C HIS A 63 -13.97 -14.04 10.96
N ASP A 64 -12.88 -13.32 11.22
CA ASP A 64 -12.13 -12.59 10.19
C ASP A 64 -11.47 -13.52 9.18
N LEU A 65 -11.00 -14.68 9.64
CA LEU A 65 -10.46 -15.74 8.78
C LEU A 65 -11.54 -16.33 7.85
N GLU A 66 -12.74 -16.59 8.37
CA GLU A 66 -13.84 -17.10 7.56
C GLU A 66 -14.35 -16.04 6.57
N GLU A 67 -14.43 -14.78 6.97
CA GLU A 67 -14.72 -13.67 6.07
C GLU A 67 -13.65 -13.55 4.97
N PHE A 68 -12.37 -13.71 5.34
CA PHE A 68 -11.27 -13.70 4.40
C PHE A 68 -11.41 -14.78 3.33
N LYS A 69 -11.62 -16.04 3.75
CA LYS A 69 -11.76 -17.19 2.86
C LYS A 69 -12.97 -17.05 1.95
N LYS A 70 -14.10 -16.60 2.50
CA LYS A 70 -15.34 -16.41 1.74
C LYS A 70 -15.15 -15.39 0.63
N SER A 71 -14.66 -14.20 0.97
CA SER A 71 -14.45 -13.14 -0.02
C SER A 71 -13.39 -13.50 -1.07
N LEU A 72 -12.33 -14.22 -0.67
CA LEU A 72 -11.35 -14.75 -1.61
C LEU A 72 -11.96 -15.76 -2.58
N SER A 73 -12.82 -16.66 -2.09
CA SER A 73 -13.54 -17.64 -2.91
C SER A 73 -14.47 -16.95 -3.89
N ASP A 74 -15.21 -15.92 -3.46
CA ASP A 74 -16.07 -15.13 -4.33
C ASP A 74 -15.27 -14.43 -5.44
N LYS A 75 -14.10 -13.86 -5.11
CA LYS A 75 -13.20 -13.24 -6.10
C LYS A 75 -12.63 -14.24 -7.11
N LEU A 76 -12.33 -15.46 -6.68
CA LEU A 76 -11.88 -16.53 -7.58
C LEU A 76 -13.00 -17.01 -8.50
N ASN A 77 -14.21 -17.20 -7.95
CA ASN A 77 -15.39 -17.62 -8.71
C ASN A 77 -15.86 -16.57 -9.73
N ALA A 78 -15.58 -15.29 -9.48
CA ALA A 78 -15.87 -14.20 -10.42
C ALA A 78 -14.91 -14.15 -11.63
N LYS A 79 -13.80 -14.92 -11.62
CA LYS A 79 -12.85 -14.94 -12.73
C LYS A 79 -13.27 -15.96 -13.80
N PRO A 80 -13.01 -15.67 -15.10
CA PRO A 80 -13.23 -16.65 -16.17
C PRO A 80 -12.39 -17.90 -15.92
N ALA A 81 -13.00 -19.08 -16.07
CA ALA A 81 -12.35 -20.36 -15.74
C ALA A 81 -11.08 -20.60 -16.59
N GLU A 82 -11.11 -20.17 -17.86
CA GLU A 82 -9.99 -20.23 -18.80
C GLU A 82 -8.81 -19.33 -18.40
N CYS A 83 -9.03 -18.33 -17.54
CA CYS A 83 -7.99 -17.45 -17.05
C CYS A 83 -7.35 -17.96 -15.75
N LEU A 84 -7.92 -18.97 -15.09
CA LEU A 84 -7.40 -19.49 -13.83
C LEU A 84 -6.15 -20.34 -14.06
N VAL A 85 -5.13 -20.09 -13.24
CA VAL A 85 -3.84 -20.79 -13.30
C VAL A 85 -3.30 -21.03 -11.90
N GLU A 86 -2.41 -22.00 -11.76
CA GLU A 86 -1.71 -22.23 -10.51
C GLU A 86 -0.87 -20.98 -10.14
N PRO A 87 -1.09 -20.39 -8.96
CA PRO A 87 -0.39 -19.18 -8.56
C PRO A 87 1.05 -19.49 -8.12
N ARG A 88 1.96 -18.53 -8.33
CA ARG A 88 3.37 -18.70 -7.95
C ARG A 88 3.53 -18.69 -6.42
N MET A 89 4.07 -19.76 -5.86
CA MET A 89 4.29 -19.89 -4.41
C MET A 89 5.18 -18.82 -3.80
N GLN A 90 6.10 -18.24 -4.58
CA GLN A 90 6.93 -17.10 -4.15
C GLN A 90 6.09 -15.85 -3.80
N VAL A 91 4.88 -15.73 -4.33
CA VAL A 91 3.92 -14.67 -4.01
C VAL A 91 2.96 -15.15 -2.93
N VAL A 92 2.36 -16.33 -3.14
CA VAL A 92 1.29 -16.87 -2.28
C VAL A 92 1.77 -17.11 -0.86
N GLY A 93 2.93 -17.76 -0.68
CA GLY A 93 3.44 -18.11 0.65
C GLY A 93 3.60 -16.87 1.54
N PRO A 94 4.38 -15.86 1.11
CA PRO A 94 4.50 -14.60 1.86
C PRO A 94 3.18 -13.84 2.01
N ALA A 95 2.29 -13.85 1.00
CA ALA A 95 0.99 -13.17 1.09
C ALA A 95 0.11 -13.76 2.19
N VAL A 96 0.00 -15.10 2.25
CA VAL A 96 -0.74 -15.81 3.30
C VAL A 96 -0.12 -15.56 4.68
N GLU A 97 1.20 -15.65 4.77
CA GLU A 97 1.93 -15.47 6.03
C GLU A 97 1.77 -14.05 6.60
N ASN A 98 1.74 -13.03 5.73
CA ASN A 98 1.53 -11.65 6.16
C ASN A 98 0.05 -11.34 6.44
N ALA A 99 -0.87 -11.87 5.63
CA ALA A 99 -2.30 -11.55 5.74
C ALA A 99 -2.88 -11.89 7.12
N LYS A 100 -2.35 -12.90 7.81
CA LYS A 100 -2.82 -13.35 9.12
C LYS A 100 -2.77 -12.29 10.23
N PHE A 101 -1.96 -11.24 10.06
CA PHE A 101 -1.82 -10.15 11.03
C PHE A 101 -2.65 -8.91 10.70
N CYS A 102 -3.32 -8.89 9.54
CA CYS A 102 -4.04 -7.71 9.04
C CYS A 102 -5.46 -8.07 8.60
N MET A 103 -6.01 -9.16 9.15
CA MET A 103 -7.35 -9.63 8.80
C MET A 103 -8.45 -8.80 9.43
N ASP A 104 -8.17 -8.05 10.50
CA ASP A 104 -9.11 -7.13 11.15
C ASP A 104 -9.27 -5.81 10.36
N GLU A 105 -8.22 -5.38 9.66
CA GLU A 105 -8.22 -4.16 8.84
C GLU A 105 -8.89 -4.37 7.46
N PRO A 106 -10.12 -3.88 7.20
CA PRO A 106 -10.89 -4.27 6.01
C PRO A 106 -10.23 -3.92 4.68
N GLN A 107 -9.59 -2.75 4.60
CA GLN A 107 -8.94 -2.31 3.36
C GLN A 107 -7.67 -3.12 3.07
N ILE A 108 -6.85 -3.39 4.09
CA ILE A 108 -5.62 -4.17 3.96
C ILE A 108 -5.94 -5.64 3.67
N ARG A 109 -6.93 -6.21 4.39
CA ARG A 109 -7.50 -7.54 4.11
C ARG A 109 -7.89 -7.69 2.64
N LYS A 110 -8.60 -6.70 2.10
CA LYS A 110 -9.04 -6.69 0.71
C LYS A 110 -7.88 -6.63 -0.29
N MET A 111 -6.81 -5.91 0.03
CA MET A 111 -5.61 -5.87 -0.80
C MET A 111 -4.90 -7.23 -0.88
N PHE A 112 -4.81 -7.96 0.23
CA PHE A 112 -4.28 -9.33 0.22
C PHE A 112 -5.17 -10.29 -0.58
N GLN A 113 -6.49 -10.19 -0.46
CA GLN A 113 -7.41 -10.99 -1.25
C GLN A 113 -7.27 -10.72 -2.76
N ASN A 114 -7.12 -9.45 -3.15
CA ASN A 114 -6.87 -9.07 -4.53
C ASN A 114 -5.53 -9.62 -5.04
N LEU A 115 -4.45 -9.50 -4.24
CA LEU A 115 -3.15 -10.06 -4.58
C LEU A 115 -3.23 -11.58 -4.79
N LEU A 116 -3.88 -12.32 -3.88
CA LEU A 116 -4.02 -13.77 -3.97
C LEU A 116 -4.87 -14.17 -5.18
N ALA A 117 -6.05 -13.57 -5.36
CA ALA A 117 -6.92 -13.85 -6.48
C ALA A 117 -6.22 -13.55 -7.82
N ASN A 118 -5.59 -12.39 -7.96
CA ASN A 118 -4.89 -12.00 -9.19
C ASN A 118 -3.60 -12.80 -9.42
N SER A 119 -2.96 -13.33 -8.37
CA SER A 119 -1.85 -14.27 -8.54
C SER A 119 -2.25 -15.59 -9.21
N ALA A 120 -3.54 -15.94 -9.16
CA ALA A 120 -4.11 -17.13 -9.78
C ALA A 120 -4.81 -16.84 -11.13
N ASP A 121 -4.57 -15.67 -11.73
CA ASP A 121 -5.16 -15.24 -12.99
C ASP A 121 -4.06 -14.94 -14.01
N ILE A 122 -4.08 -15.64 -15.16
CA ILE A 122 -3.04 -15.55 -16.18
C ILE A 122 -2.84 -14.13 -16.71
N ARG A 123 -3.90 -13.31 -16.71
CA ARG A 123 -3.87 -11.91 -17.18
C ARG A 123 -3.00 -11.01 -16.30
N TYR A 124 -2.71 -11.44 -15.06
CA TYR A 124 -1.96 -10.69 -14.06
C TYR A 124 -0.59 -11.30 -13.75
N GLN A 125 -0.26 -12.50 -14.26
CA GLN A 125 0.99 -13.20 -13.89
C GLN A 125 2.25 -12.38 -14.12
N SER A 126 2.32 -11.59 -15.20
CA SER A 126 3.46 -10.71 -15.49
C SER A 126 3.52 -9.45 -14.62
N GLN A 127 2.40 -9.07 -13.99
CA GLN A 127 2.26 -7.86 -13.16
C GLN A 127 2.47 -8.15 -11.68
N VAL A 128 2.05 -9.33 -11.21
CA VAL A 128 2.18 -9.72 -9.81
C VAL A 128 3.67 -9.81 -9.44
N HIS A 129 4.11 -8.95 -8.53
CA HIS A 129 5.49 -8.91 -8.07
C HIS A 129 5.65 -9.57 -6.68
N PRO A 130 6.71 -10.36 -6.42
CA PRO A 130 6.92 -11.01 -5.12
C PRO A 130 6.97 -10.07 -3.90
N SER A 131 7.31 -8.79 -4.10
CA SER A 131 7.38 -7.81 -3.00
C SER A 131 6.00 -7.29 -2.54
N PHE A 132 4.94 -7.52 -3.31
CA PHE A 132 3.64 -6.89 -3.04
C PHE A 132 3.06 -7.30 -1.70
N SER A 133 3.23 -8.56 -1.29
CA SER A 133 2.80 -9.04 0.02
C SER A 133 3.46 -8.29 1.18
N ALA A 134 4.75 -7.97 1.07
CA ALA A 134 5.49 -7.22 2.07
C ALA A 134 5.08 -5.73 2.07
N MET A 135 4.83 -5.16 0.89
CA MET A 135 4.34 -3.78 0.77
C MET A 135 2.97 -3.61 1.43
N ILE A 136 2.01 -4.52 1.16
CA ILE A 136 0.70 -4.50 1.80
C ILE A 136 0.85 -4.62 3.33
N ALA A 137 1.70 -5.52 3.82
CA ALA A 137 1.91 -5.72 5.27
C ALA A 137 2.54 -4.52 5.99
N GLN A 138 3.24 -3.64 5.26
CA GLN A 138 3.89 -2.45 5.81
C GLN A 138 3.01 -1.19 5.70
N MET A 139 1.80 -1.29 5.15
CA MET A 139 0.88 -0.16 5.02
C MET A 139 0.01 0.00 6.26
N SER A 140 -0.19 1.26 6.65
CA SER A 140 -1.31 1.66 7.49
C SER A 140 -2.61 1.76 6.65
N PRO A 141 -3.79 1.79 7.29
CA PRO A 141 -5.04 2.10 6.59
C PRO A 141 -5.00 3.43 5.84
N LEU A 142 -4.30 4.44 6.40
CA LEU A 142 -4.13 5.74 5.76
C LEU A 142 -3.29 5.65 4.47
N ASP A 143 -2.26 4.79 4.44
CA ASP A 143 -1.45 4.56 3.24
C ASP A 143 -2.30 3.99 2.11
N ALA A 144 -3.12 2.98 2.41
CA ALA A 144 -4.02 2.37 1.44
C ALA A 144 -5.09 3.38 0.96
N GLU A 145 -5.66 4.17 1.87
CA GLU A 145 -6.62 5.23 1.54
C GLU A 145 -6.00 6.31 0.64
N ASN A 146 -4.80 6.80 0.95
CA ASN A 146 -4.12 7.79 0.12
C ASN A 146 -3.77 7.22 -1.25
N LEU A 147 -3.28 5.98 -1.31
CA LEU A 147 -2.90 5.35 -2.57
C LEU A 147 -4.11 5.15 -3.50
N GLU A 148 -5.31 4.94 -2.93
CA GLU A 148 -6.55 4.83 -3.70
C GLU A 148 -6.91 6.11 -4.48
N LEU A 149 -6.50 7.28 -3.99
CA LEU A 149 -6.73 8.57 -4.66
C LEU A 149 -6.02 8.67 -6.03
N PHE A 150 -5.02 7.82 -6.26
CA PHE A 150 -4.25 7.78 -7.50
C PHE A 150 -4.82 6.80 -8.54
N LYS A 151 -5.93 6.10 -8.25
CA LYS A 151 -6.62 5.26 -9.22
C LYS A 151 -6.91 6.01 -10.52
N GLY A 152 -6.74 5.33 -11.65
CA GLY A 152 -6.81 5.94 -12.98
C GLY A 152 -5.55 6.71 -13.39
N GLY A 153 -4.44 6.58 -12.66
CA GLY A 153 -3.15 7.17 -13.04
C GLY A 153 -3.08 8.69 -12.83
N ARG A 154 -3.86 9.21 -11.87
CA ARG A 154 -3.92 10.64 -11.60
C ARG A 154 -2.60 11.16 -11.04
N THR A 155 -2.24 12.37 -11.44
CA THR A 155 -1.18 13.16 -10.80
C THR A 155 -1.88 14.20 -9.92
N LEU A 156 -1.48 14.28 -8.65
CA LEU A 156 -2.12 15.13 -7.65
C LEU A 156 -1.16 16.24 -7.18
N PRO A 157 -1.66 17.42 -6.79
CA PRO A 157 -0.82 18.48 -6.26
C PRO A 157 -0.38 18.18 -4.83
N ILE A 158 0.82 18.63 -4.49
CA ILE A 158 1.40 18.60 -3.15
C ILE A 158 2.20 19.90 -2.94
N ALA A 159 2.40 20.32 -1.70
CA ALA A 159 3.16 21.53 -1.38
C ALA A 159 4.29 21.27 -0.39
N ARG A 160 5.33 22.10 -0.47
CA ARG A 160 6.37 22.24 0.57
C ARG A 160 6.33 23.67 1.06
N TYR A 161 5.91 23.89 2.31
CA TYR A 161 6.02 25.21 2.93
C TYR A 161 7.47 25.52 3.27
N LYS A 162 7.89 26.76 3.03
CA LYS A 162 9.23 27.24 3.30
C LYS A 162 9.21 28.64 3.90
N TYR A 163 10.13 28.84 4.83
CA TYR A 163 10.52 30.14 5.34
C TYR A 163 11.65 30.70 4.46
N THR A 164 11.50 31.94 3.98
CA THR A 164 12.58 32.69 3.33
C THR A 164 13.30 33.51 4.39
N LEU A 165 14.62 33.45 4.44
CA LEU A 165 15.47 34.18 5.37
C LEU A 165 15.86 35.55 4.80
N GLU A 166 16.33 36.46 5.65
CA GLU A 166 16.78 37.79 5.21
C GLU A 166 17.97 37.76 4.24
N ASN A 167 18.78 36.70 4.26
CA ASN A 167 19.92 36.51 3.34
C ASN A 167 19.55 35.69 2.09
N ASP A 168 18.25 35.60 1.78
CA ASP A 168 17.68 34.81 0.68
C ASP A 168 17.91 33.29 0.81
N GLY A 169 18.39 32.82 1.96
CA GLY A 169 18.38 31.40 2.28
C GLY A 169 16.95 30.88 2.50
N GLU A 170 16.74 29.59 2.28
CA GLU A 170 15.45 28.95 2.50
C GLU A 170 15.56 27.90 3.62
N ARG A 171 14.50 27.78 4.42
CA ARG A 171 14.34 26.73 5.43
C ARG A 171 12.98 26.09 5.24
N ALA A 172 12.92 24.76 5.09
CA ALA A 172 11.65 24.05 5.04
C ALA A 172 10.87 24.29 6.36
N ALA A 173 9.62 24.70 6.22
CA ALA A 173 8.67 24.83 7.32
C ALA A 173 7.88 23.53 7.48
N PHE A 174 7.44 22.96 6.35
CA PHE A 174 6.71 21.69 6.31
C PHE A 174 6.87 21.04 4.94
N THR A 175 7.07 19.72 4.90
CA THR A 175 7.26 18.95 3.66
C THR A 175 6.12 17.96 3.47
N ASN A 176 5.83 17.59 2.23
CA ASN A 176 4.79 16.63 1.86
C ASN A 176 3.38 17.05 2.31
N CYS A 177 3.05 18.35 2.25
CA CYS A 177 1.69 18.83 2.54
C CYS A 177 0.72 18.36 1.45
N PHE A 178 -0.13 17.39 1.80
CA PHE A 178 -1.06 16.74 0.88
C PHE A 178 -2.51 16.90 1.37
N LEU A 179 -3.28 17.74 0.68
CA LEU A 179 -4.64 18.13 1.07
C LEU A 179 -5.73 17.57 0.13
N LYS A 180 -5.44 16.43 -0.54
CA LYS A 180 -6.40 15.77 -1.43
C LYS A 180 -7.22 14.67 -0.77
N ASN A 181 -6.79 14.16 0.37
CA ASN A 181 -7.64 13.25 1.15
C ASN A 181 -8.67 14.07 1.93
N PRO A 182 -9.98 13.96 1.62
CA PRO A 182 -11.01 14.75 2.29
C PRO A 182 -11.20 14.41 3.77
N LYS A 183 -10.69 13.26 4.24
CA LYS A 183 -10.79 12.84 5.65
C LYS A 183 -9.68 13.39 6.53
N MET A 184 -8.63 13.96 5.93
CA MET A 184 -7.38 14.34 6.60
C MET A 184 -6.96 15.76 6.19
N ILE A 185 -7.86 16.72 6.42
CA ILE A 185 -7.69 18.13 6.00
C ILE A 185 -7.35 19.08 7.14
N HIS A 186 -7.48 18.64 8.40
CA HIS A 186 -7.21 19.46 9.57
C HIS A 186 -5.73 19.49 9.90
N ALA A 187 -5.27 20.56 10.58
CA ALA A 187 -3.86 20.70 10.95
C ALA A 187 -3.32 19.50 11.74
N THR A 188 -4.15 18.88 12.59
CA THR A 188 -3.79 17.70 13.39
C THR A 188 -3.50 16.45 12.56
N ASP A 189 -3.98 16.42 11.32
CA ASP A 189 -3.92 15.25 10.44
C ASP A 189 -2.76 15.33 9.45
N ILE A 190 -2.24 16.54 9.21
CA ILE A 190 -1.30 16.80 8.11
C ILE A 190 0.06 16.13 8.36
N ASP A 191 0.49 15.96 9.62
CA ASP A 191 1.68 15.17 9.96
C ASP A 191 1.50 13.68 9.62
N LEU A 192 0.31 13.12 9.89
CA LEU A 192 -0.02 11.74 9.53
C LEU A 192 -0.05 11.57 8.01
N GLN A 193 -0.59 12.56 7.29
CA GLN A 193 -0.55 12.59 5.83
C GLN A 193 0.88 12.62 5.30
N ALA A 194 1.71 13.54 5.77
CA ALA A 194 3.10 13.64 5.34
C ALA A 194 3.87 12.33 5.63
N THR A 195 3.61 11.69 6.77
CA THR A 195 4.17 10.38 7.13
C THR A 195 3.72 9.29 6.16
N SER A 196 2.42 9.24 5.85
CA SER A 196 1.86 8.27 4.92
C SER A 196 2.47 8.41 3.52
N LEU A 197 2.54 9.63 2.99
CA LEU A 197 3.12 9.92 1.69
C LEU A 197 4.62 9.54 1.67
N SER A 198 5.36 9.82 2.75
CA SER A 198 6.77 9.42 2.86
C SER A 198 6.94 7.90 2.91
N SER A 199 6.03 7.17 3.56
CA SER A 199 6.01 5.70 3.58
C SER A 199 5.76 5.12 2.18
N LEU A 200 4.77 5.66 1.47
CA LEU A 200 4.44 5.25 0.10
C LEU A 200 5.59 5.54 -0.88
N GLU A 201 6.27 6.67 -0.73
CA GLU A 201 7.45 7.02 -1.53
C GLU A 201 8.64 6.10 -1.20
N ARG A 202 8.90 5.82 0.08
CA ARG A 202 9.93 4.86 0.53
C ARG A 202 9.71 3.46 -0.06
N GLN A 203 8.45 3.04 -0.20
CA GLN A 203 8.08 1.78 -0.86
C GLN A 203 8.21 1.83 -2.39
N GLY A 204 8.48 3.01 -2.95
CA GLY A 204 8.60 3.23 -4.40
C GLY A 204 7.28 3.15 -5.13
N LEU A 205 6.13 3.32 -4.45
CA LEU A 205 4.81 3.28 -5.06
C LEU A 205 4.40 4.63 -5.65
N ILE A 206 4.83 5.72 -5.01
CA ILE A 206 4.66 7.08 -5.50
C ILE A 206 6.02 7.78 -5.64
N GLU A 207 6.03 8.86 -6.39
CA GLU A 207 7.14 9.81 -6.53
C GLU A 207 6.63 11.20 -6.17
N ILE A 208 7.31 11.90 -5.26
CA ILE A 208 7.03 13.29 -4.89
C ILE A 208 8.08 14.20 -5.54
N ARG A 209 7.64 15.27 -6.19
CA ARG A 209 8.50 16.22 -6.89
C ARG A 209 8.10 17.66 -6.61
N TYR A 210 9.09 18.51 -6.41
CA TYR A 210 8.94 19.96 -6.23
C TYR A 210 9.60 20.80 -7.33
N ASP A 211 10.17 20.14 -8.33
CA ASP A 211 10.77 20.77 -9.52
C ASP A 211 9.79 20.85 -10.70
N CYS A 212 8.58 20.33 -10.54
CA CYS A 212 7.50 20.40 -11.52
C CYS A 212 6.14 20.50 -10.83
N TRP A 213 5.15 21.05 -11.56
CA TRP A 213 3.81 21.33 -11.04
C TRP A 213 2.74 21.09 -12.12
N LEU A 214 1.48 20.97 -11.67
CA LEU A 214 0.33 20.87 -12.57
C LEU A 214 0.05 22.23 -13.22
N LEU A 215 -0.35 22.21 -14.50
CA LEU A 215 -0.66 23.44 -15.27
C LEU A 215 -1.88 24.19 -14.73
N ASP A 216 -2.86 23.48 -14.19
CA ASP A 216 -4.03 24.10 -13.55
C ASP A 216 -3.64 24.60 -12.16
N GLU A 217 -3.34 25.89 -12.08
CA GLU A 217 -2.89 26.53 -10.84
C GLU A 217 -3.94 26.49 -9.73
N LYS A 218 -5.23 26.44 -10.08
CA LYS A 218 -6.34 26.42 -9.11
C LYS A 218 -6.30 25.20 -8.19
N LEU A 219 -5.64 24.13 -8.64
CA LEU A 219 -5.42 22.93 -7.83
C LEU A 219 -4.54 23.20 -6.61
N TYR A 220 -3.81 24.31 -6.58
CA TYR A 220 -2.95 24.73 -5.47
C TYR A 220 -3.58 25.80 -4.56
N ASP A 221 -4.76 26.33 -4.88
CA ASP A 221 -5.41 27.38 -4.08
C ASP A 221 -5.64 26.95 -2.62
N VAL A 222 -5.86 25.65 -2.40
CA VAL A 222 -6.02 25.06 -1.07
C VAL A 222 -4.78 25.24 -0.17
N PHE A 223 -3.59 25.40 -0.75
CA PHE A 223 -2.35 25.65 0.01
C PHE A 223 -2.14 27.14 0.36
N ILE A 224 -2.89 28.04 -0.28
CA ILE A 224 -2.86 29.47 0.05
C ILE A 224 -3.58 29.72 1.38
N LYS A 225 -4.66 28.97 1.65
CA LYS A 225 -5.45 29.12 2.86
C LYS A 225 -5.92 27.75 3.39
N ASN A 226 -5.36 27.35 4.53
CA ASN A 226 -5.70 26.15 5.28
C ASN A 226 -5.18 26.31 6.72
N GLU A 227 -5.64 25.43 7.61
CA GLU A 227 -5.29 25.52 9.04
C GLU A 227 -3.78 25.44 9.31
N LEU A 228 -3.03 24.60 8.57
CA LEU A 228 -1.57 24.54 8.70
C LEU A 228 -0.92 25.87 8.29
N ARG A 229 -1.38 26.48 7.20
CA ARG A 229 -0.88 27.79 6.77
C ARG A 229 -1.07 28.83 7.87
N ASP A 230 -2.24 28.88 8.49
CA ASP A 230 -2.55 29.83 9.57
C ASP A 230 -1.63 29.62 10.80
N ILE A 231 -1.33 28.36 11.13
CA ILE A 231 -0.38 28.00 12.21
C ILE A 231 1.04 28.48 11.86
N LEU A 232 1.54 28.16 10.67
CA LEU A 232 2.88 28.56 10.23
C LEU A 232 3.04 30.09 10.13
N GLU A 233 1.98 30.82 9.76
CA GLU A 233 1.99 32.29 9.80
C GLU A 233 2.04 32.83 11.23
N SER A 234 1.35 32.18 12.16
CA SER A 234 1.42 32.52 13.59
C SER A 234 2.82 32.28 14.17
N GLU A 235 3.46 31.16 13.81
CA GLU A 235 4.86 30.88 14.14
C GLU A 235 5.81 31.92 13.56
N LEU A 236 5.61 32.34 12.31
CA LEU A 236 6.39 33.41 11.67
C LEU A 236 6.33 34.71 12.47
N LEU A 237 5.15 35.10 12.93
CA LEU A 237 4.98 36.31 13.75
C LEU A 237 5.70 36.20 15.09
N GLN A 238 5.64 35.04 15.74
CA GLN A 238 6.37 34.78 16.99
C GLN A 238 7.89 34.84 16.80
N MET A 239 8.40 34.22 15.73
CA MET A 239 9.83 34.29 15.38
C MET A 239 10.30 35.73 15.23
N LYS A 240 9.57 36.56 14.47
CA LYS A 240 9.86 37.99 14.30
C LYS A 240 9.82 38.79 15.61
N ALA A 241 8.98 38.40 16.57
CA ALA A 241 8.90 39.07 17.87
C ALA A 241 10.05 38.67 18.83
N CYS A 242 10.56 37.43 18.75
CA CYS A 242 11.62 36.91 19.60
C CYS A 242 13.05 37.28 19.13
N GLU A 243 13.20 37.79 17.91
CA GLU A 243 14.47 38.17 17.24
C GLU A 243 15.29 39.28 17.92
N ALA A 244 14.86 39.80 19.07
CA ALA A 244 15.62 40.80 19.83
C ALA A 244 16.89 40.25 20.53
N LYS A 245 17.21 38.94 20.47
CA LYS A 245 18.27 38.37 21.32
C LYS A 245 19.40 37.53 20.73
N ILE A 246 19.32 36.89 19.56
CA ILE A 246 20.44 36.00 19.11
C ILE A 246 20.61 36.02 17.59
N ASN A 247 21.88 36.02 17.18
CA ASN A 247 22.44 36.20 15.84
C ASN A 247 22.16 35.05 14.84
N ASP A 248 20.95 34.47 14.83
CA ASP A 248 20.60 33.37 13.93
C ASP A 248 19.44 33.73 13.00
N ARG A 249 19.79 34.06 11.75
CA ARG A 249 18.99 34.03 10.51
C ARG A 249 17.52 34.44 10.65
N LYS A 250 17.28 35.76 10.61
CA LYS A 250 15.94 36.36 10.60
C LYS A 250 15.06 35.83 9.48
N VAL A 251 13.80 35.55 9.79
CA VAL A 251 12.84 35.00 8.82
C VAL A 251 12.02 36.14 8.19
N ARG A 252 12.08 36.26 6.87
CA ARG A 252 11.43 37.32 6.08
C ARG A 252 9.96 36.99 5.79
N SER A 253 9.69 35.83 5.21
CA SER A 253 8.36 35.44 4.71
C SER A 253 8.14 33.93 4.78
N LEU A 254 6.86 33.54 4.70
CA LEU A 254 6.42 32.16 4.51
C LEU A 254 5.79 32.04 3.11
N ASP A 255 6.24 31.06 2.34
CA ASP A 255 5.70 30.71 1.02
C ASP A 255 5.63 29.19 0.88
N PHE A 256 5.21 28.68 -0.27
CA PHE A 256 5.28 27.27 -0.59
C PHE A 256 5.73 26.99 -2.01
N ASP A 257 6.48 25.92 -2.18
CA ASP A 257 6.78 25.37 -3.50
C ASP A 257 5.63 24.47 -3.95
N LYS A 258 5.15 24.70 -5.18
CA LYS A 258 4.21 23.80 -5.86
C LYS A 258 4.95 22.53 -6.25
N GLY A 259 4.32 21.38 -6.00
CA GLY A 259 4.84 20.08 -6.39
C GLY A 259 3.76 19.18 -6.96
N ILE A 260 4.19 18.00 -7.41
CA ILE A 260 3.31 16.91 -7.81
C ILE A 260 3.62 15.64 -7.04
N VAL A 261 2.61 14.79 -6.93
CA VAL A 261 2.74 13.39 -6.53
C VAL A 261 2.03 12.51 -7.55
N ARG A 262 2.66 11.39 -7.94
CA ARG A 262 2.14 10.45 -8.93
C ARG A 262 2.59 9.02 -8.66
N LEU A 263 1.88 8.05 -9.22
CA LEU A 263 2.32 6.65 -9.20
C LEU A 263 3.61 6.45 -10.01
N THR A 264 4.55 5.71 -9.44
CA THR A 264 5.69 5.15 -10.18
C THR A 264 5.21 4.01 -11.11
N PRO A 265 6.06 3.48 -12.00
CA PRO A 265 5.72 2.26 -12.75
C PRO A 265 5.36 1.08 -11.82
N LEU A 266 6.09 0.92 -10.70
CA LEU A 266 5.79 -0.09 -9.69
C LEU A 266 4.44 0.17 -9.01
N GLY A 267 4.15 1.42 -8.65
CA GLY A 267 2.88 1.83 -8.05
C GLY A 267 1.68 1.58 -8.96
N LYS A 268 1.81 1.82 -10.28
CA LYS A 268 0.75 1.51 -11.25
C LYS A 268 0.41 0.03 -11.26
N THR A 269 1.43 -0.83 -11.30
CA THR A 269 1.27 -2.29 -11.25
C THR A 269 0.74 -2.76 -9.90
N PHE A 270 1.18 -2.15 -8.79
CA PHE A 270 0.68 -2.47 -7.47
C PHE A 270 -0.81 -2.13 -7.35
N VAL A 271 -1.23 -0.94 -7.82
CA VAL A 271 -2.64 -0.54 -7.82
C VAL A 271 -3.48 -1.46 -8.70
N SER A 272 -3.00 -1.85 -9.88
CA SER A 272 -3.74 -2.75 -10.77
C SER A 272 -3.92 -4.17 -10.21
N VAL A 273 -2.97 -4.65 -9.41
CA VAL A 273 -3.00 -6.00 -8.83
C VAL A 273 -3.71 -6.03 -7.47
N CYS A 274 -3.52 -5.02 -6.63
CA CYS A 274 -3.94 -5.07 -5.22
C CYS A 274 -5.24 -4.30 -4.94
N PHE A 275 -5.71 -3.41 -5.83
CA PHE A 275 -6.96 -2.67 -5.64
C PHE A 275 -8.04 -3.15 -6.60
N ASP A 276 -9.30 -2.91 -6.23
CA ASP A 276 -10.41 -3.03 -7.17
C ASP A 276 -10.30 -1.90 -8.22
N ILE A 277 -10.35 -2.27 -9.50
CA ILE A 277 -10.33 -1.38 -10.66
C ILE A 277 -11.76 -1.15 -11.15
#